data_AF-A0A851T2P3-F1
#
_entry.id   AF-A0A851T2P3-F1
#
_cell.length_a   1.000
_cell.length_b   1.000
_cell.length_c   1.000
_cell.angle_alpha   90.00
_cell.angle_beta   90.00
_cell.angle_gamma   90.00
#
_symmetry.space_group_name_H-M   'P 1'
#
loop_
_entity.id
_entity.type
_entity.pdbx_description
1 polymer ?
#
loop_
_entity_poly.entity_id
_entity_poly.type
_entity_poly.pdbx_seq_one_letter_code
_entity_poly.pdbx_strand_id
1 'polypeptide(L)' 'IENVNSVEALQETLIRALRTLIMKNHPNEASIFTKLLLKLPDLRSLNNMHSEELLAFKVHP' A
#
# COMPACT_ATOMS: atom_id res chain seq x y z
N ILE A 1 -9.37 -11.83 10.49
CA ILE A 1 -9.94 -11.15 9.31
C ILE A 1 -11.02 -12.07 8.78
N GLU A 2 -12.29 -11.64 8.79
CA GLU A 2 -13.42 -12.53 8.51
C GLU A 2 -13.50 -12.99 7.04
N ASN A 3 -12.89 -12.27 6.09
CA ASN A 3 -12.78 -12.73 4.70
C ASN A 3 -11.57 -12.11 3.96
N VAL A 4 -10.43 -12.78 4.03
CA VAL A 4 -9.19 -12.34 3.35
C VAL A 4 -9.38 -12.30 1.83
N ASN A 5 -10.07 -13.28 1.26
CA ASN A 5 -10.26 -13.39 -0.19
C ASN A 5 -11.01 -12.17 -0.77
N SER A 6 -12.04 -11.68 -0.08
CA SER A 6 -12.76 -10.48 -0.51
C SER A 6 -11.90 -9.22 -0.45
N VAL A 7 -11.02 -9.12 0.55
CA VAL A 7 -10.08 -8.00 0.68
C VAL A 7 -9.06 -8.03 -0.46
N GLU A 8 -8.52 -9.21 -0.78
CA GLU A 8 -7.57 -9.40 -1.88
C GLU A 8 -8.22 -9.09 -3.24
N ALA A 9 -9.44 -9.55 -3.48
CA ALA A 9 -10.17 -9.26 -4.72
C ALA A 9 -10.45 -7.76 -4.90
N LEU A 10 -10.79 -7.05 -3.81
CA LEU A 10 -10.94 -5.60 -3.83
C LEU A 10 -9.60 -4.91 -4.13
N GLN A 11 -8.52 -5.35 -3.48
CA GLN A 11 -7.19 -4.82 -3.72
C GLN A 11 -6.77 -5.00 -5.20
N GLU A 12 -6.99 -6.17 -5.78
CA GLU A 12 -6.68 -6.42 -7.18
C GLU A 12 -7.48 -5.49 -8.11
N THR A 13 -8.75 -5.28 -7.82
CA THR A 13 -9.62 -4.35 -8.57
C THR A 13 -9.06 -2.93 -8.54
N LEU A 14 -8.64 -2.45 -7.36
CA LEU A 14 -8.06 -1.12 -7.20
C LEU A 14 -6.71 -0.98 -7.91
N ILE A 15 -5.84 -2.00 -7.83
CA ILE A 15 -4.54 -2.01 -8.51
C ILE A 15 -4.72 -1.95 -10.03
N ARG A 16 -5.69 -2.71 -10.58
CA ARG A 16 -6.02 -2.67 -12.01
C ARG A 16 -6.54 -1.29 -12.44
N ALA A 17 -7.45 -0.70 -11.67
CA ALA A 17 -7.99 0.63 -11.95
C ALA A 17 -6.88 1.70 -11.92
N LEU A 18 -6.00 1.65 -10.92
CA LEU A 18 -4.85 2.56 -10.80
C LEU A 18 -3.92 2.44 -12.00
N ARG A 19 -3.59 1.21 -12.44
CA ARG A 19 -2.75 0.99 -13.62
C ARG A 19 -3.34 1.65 -14.85
N THR A 20 -4.63 1.44 -15.10
CA THR A 20 -5.34 2.04 -16.24
C THR A 20 -5.31 3.57 -16.19
N LEU A 21 -5.54 4.15 -15.01
CA LEU A 21 -5.51 5.60 -14.83
C LEU A 21 -4.11 6.18 -15.12
N ILE A 22 -3.06 5.55 -14.58
CA ILE A 22 -1.67 5.99 -14.80
C ILE A 22 -1.28 5.87 -16.28
N MET A 23 -1.60 4.75 -16.93
CA MET A 23 -1.29 4.56 -18.36
C MET A 23 -2.03 5.58 -19.24
N LYS A 24 -3.26 5.96 -18.88
CA LYS A 24 -4.03 6.99 -19.59
C LYS A 24 -3.42 8.39 -19.42
N ASN A 25 -3.02 8.75 -18.21
CA ASN A 25 -2.55 10.11 -17.90
C ASN A 25 -1.06 10.32 -18.21
N HIS A 26 -0.26 9.25 -18.17
CA HIS A 26 1.20 9.28 -18.36
C HIS A 26 1.64 8.19 -19.36
N PRO A 27 1.19 8.25 -20.63
CA PRO A 27 1.40 7.17 -21.59
C PRO A 27 2.88 6.87 -21.88
N ASN A 28 3.76 7.87 -21.70
CA ASN A 28 5.21 7.74 -21.94
C ASN A 28 5.99 7.33 -20.69
N GLU A 29 5.34 7.20 -19.52
CA GLU A 29 6.00 6.96 -18.24
C GLU A 29 5.44 5.72 -17.54
N ALA A 30 5.52 4.57 -18.20
CA ALA A 30 5.05 3.28 -17.67
C ALA A 30 5.66 2.91 -16.29
N SER A 31 6.82 3.49 -15.94
CA SER A 31 7.48 3.26 -14.65
C SER A 31 6.75 3.86 -13.45
N ILE A 32 5.87 4.85 -13.63
CA ILE A 32 5.17 5.53 -12.51
C ILE A 32 4.35 4.53 -11.69
N PHE A 33 3.63 3.64 -12.37
CA PHE A 33 2.82 2.62 -11.69
C PHE A 33 3.68 1.72 -10.80
N THR A 34 4.81 1.22 -11.32
CA THR A 34 5.75 0.42 -10.54
C THR A 34 6.32 1.19 -9.36
N LYS A 35 6.71 2.46 -9.56
CA LYS A 35 7.22 3.32 -8.48
C LYS A 35 6.19 3.51 -7.36
N LEU A 36 4.90 3.66 -7.70
CA LEU A 36 3.81 3.75 -6.71
C LEU A 36 3.66 2.45 -5.93
N LEU A 37 3.70 1.28 -6.59
CA LEU A 37 3.63 0.00 -5.90
C LEU A 37 4.82 -0.22 -4.94
N LEU A 38 6.01 0.26 -5.32
CA LEU A 38 7.21 0.20 -4.47
C LEU A 38 7.11 1.09 -3.23
N LYS A 39 6.13 2.00 -3.13
CA LYS A 39 5.84 2.75 -1.90
C LYS A 39 5.03 1.99 -0.88
N LEU A 40 4.36 0.89 -1.26
CA LEU A 40 3.58 0.09 -0.32
C LEU A 40 4.47 -0.59 0.75
N PRO A 41 5.62 -1.20 0.42
CA PRO A 41 6.57 -1.67 1.43
C PRO A 41 7.04 -0.54 2.37
N ASP A 42 7.43 0.62 1.82
CA ASP A 42 7.88 1.78 2.62
C ASP A 42 6.81 2.19 3.65
N LEU A 43 5.55 2.29 3.22
CA LEU A 43 4.42 2.64 4.09
C LEU A 43 4.15 1.58 5.17
N ARG A 44 4.31 0.29 4.85
CA ARG A 44 4.19 -0.80 5.85
C ARG A 44 5.30 -0.72 6.88
N SER A 45 6.54 -0.49 6.45
CA SER A 45 7.68 -0.31 7.36
C SER A 45 7.46 0.87 8.30
N LEU A 46 6.99 2.01 7.78
CA LEU A 46 6.67 3.18 8.59
C LEU A 46 5.56 2.89 9.61
N ASN A 47 4.48 2.24 9.17
CA ASN A 47 3.39 1.86 10.07
C ASN A 47 3.85 0.92 11.19
N ASN A 48 4.71 -0.04 10.87
CA ASN A 48 5.27 -0.98 11.85
C ASN A 48 6.16 -0.24 12.85
N MET A 49 7.05 0.64 12.39
CA MET A 49 7.92 1.46 13.25
C MET A 49 7.10 2.28 14.26
N HIS A 50 6.08 3.00 13.80
CA HIS A 50 5.23 3.77 14.70
C HIS A 50 4.42 2.87 15.65
N SER A 51 4.01 1.68 15.20
CA SER A 51 3.32 0.71 16.06
C SER A 51 4.23 0.21 17.19
N GLU A 52 5.52 -0.01 16.92
CA GLU A 52 6.54 -0.37 17.93
C GLU A 52 6.79 0.78 18.91
N GLU A 53 6.90 2.02 18.42
CA GLU A 53 7.04 3.21 19.29
C GLU A 53 5.85 3.35 20.25
N LEU A 54 4.63 3.21 19.74
CA LEU A 54 3.40 3.25 20.56
C LEU A 54 3.36 2.15 21.62
N LEU A 55 3.86 0.95 21.30
CA LEU A 55 3.98 -0.13 22.28
C LEU A 55 5.01 0.22 23.35
N ALA A 56 6.17 0.77 22.98
CA ALA A 56 7.18 1.20 23.94
C ALA A 56 6.63 2.26 24.92
N PHE A 57 5.85 3.23 24.45
CA PHE A 57 5.18 4.20 25.33
C PHE A 57 4.18 3.58 26.30
N LYS A 58 3.48 2.52 25.91
CA LYS A 58 2.48 1.84 26.78
C LYS A 58 3.09 0.94 27.84
N VAL A 59 4.35 0.53 27.67
CA VAL A 59 5.06 -0.37 28.60
C VAL A 59 5.77 0.41 29.72
N HIS A 60 5.93 1.73 29.56
CA HIS A 60 6.39 2.61 30.63
C HIS A 60 5.20 3.12 31.45
N PRO A 61 5.08 2.79 32.75
CA PRO A 61 4.06 3.34 33.64
C PRO A 61 4.29 4.83 33.96
#